data_AF-N0CT76-F1
#
_entry.id   AF-N0CT76-F1
#
_cell.length_a   1.000
_cell.length_b   1.000
_cell.length_c   1.000
_cell.angle_alpha   90.00
_cell.angle_beta   90.00
_cell.angle_gamma   90.00
#
_symmetry.space_group_name_H-M   'P 1'
#
loop_
_entity.id
_entity.type
_entity.pdbx_description
1 polymer ?
#
loop_
_entity_poly.entity_id
_entity_poly.type
_entity_poly.pdbx_seq_one_letter_code
_entity_poly.pdbx_strand_id
1 'polypeptide(L)'
;MIALSATDVRTCEACWNAPVTAARHTETGRDLLCEECAAGDYPRRVDLFPPLGIYGLPPRKVRPDSKHRGNPPQPPPNPGPPLPKPPPAPSPPGTPPV
;
A
#
# COMPACT_ATOMS: atom_id res chain seq x y z
N MET A 1 -24.36 -15.72 -12.03
CA MET A 1 -22.88 -15.79 -12.01
C MET A 1 -22.36 -14.72 -12.96
N ILE A 2 -21.45 -13.86 -12.49
CA ILE A 2 -20.92 -12.76 -13.31
C ILE A 2 -19.89 -13.26 -14.31
N ALA A 3 -19.84 -12.63 -15.49
CA ALA A 3 -18.81 -12.90 -16.48
C ALA A 3 -17.57 -12.04 -16.20
N LEU A 4 -16.45 -12.70 -15.88
CA LEU A 4 -15.17 -12.04 -15.61
C LEU A 4 -14.17 -12.32 -16.73
N SER A 5 -13.54 -11.26 -17.23
CA SER A 5 -12.43 -11.32 -18.18
C SER A 5 -11.11 -11.70 -17.50
N ALA A 6 -10.07 -11.96 -18.30
CA ALA A 6 -8.75 -12.30 -17.78
C ALA A 6 -8.11 -11.17 -16.95
N THR A 7 -8.46 -9.91 -17.25
CA THR A 7 -7.94 -8.72 -16.56
C THR A 7 -8.76 -8.31 -15.34
N ASP A 8 -9.87 -9.00 -15.07
CA ASP A 8 -10.73 -8.66 -13.94
C ASP A 8 -10.18 -9.15 -12.62
N VAL A 9 -10.33 -8.30 -11.60
CA VAL A 9 -10.06 -8.67 -10.22
C VAL A 9 -11.01 -9.79 -9.79
N ARG A 10 -10.46 -10.78 -9.08
CA ARG A 10 -11.20 -11.97 -8.62
C ARG A 10 -11.72 -11.84 -7.19
N THR A 11 -11.21 -10.85 -6.46
CA THR A 11 -11.58 -10.53 -5.09
C THR A 11 -12.35 -9.21 -5.06
N CYS A 12 -13.37 -9.12 -4.20
CA CYS A 12 -14.22 -7.94 -4.04
C CYS A 12 -13.39 -6.66 -3.81
N GLU A 13 -13.62 -5.62 -4.60
CA GLU A 13 -12.88 -4.34 -4.57
C GLU A 13 -13.13 -3.49 -3.32
N ALA A 14 -14.21 -3.76 -2.58
CA ALA A 14 -14.53 -3.08 -1.33
C ALA A 14 -13.84 -3.73 -0.12
N CYS A 15 -14.05 -5.03 0.10
CA CYS A 15 -13.54 -5.72 1.29
C CYS A 15 -12.14 -6.33 1.10
N TRP A 16 -11.72 -6.60 -0.15
CA TRP A 16 -10.53 -7.37 -0.53
C TRP A 16 -10.41 -8.74 0.15
N ASN A 17 -11.53 -9.36 0.51
CA ASN A 17 -11.55 -10.66 1.18
C ASN A 17 -12.41 -11.69 0.43
N ALA A 18 -13.69 -11.36 0.19
CA ALA A 18 -14.64 -12.25 -0.48
C ALA A 18 -14.42 -12.29 -2.01
N PRO A 19 -14.78 -13.39 -2.69
CA PRO A 19 -14.75 -13.44 -4.15
C PRO A 19 -15.78 -12.49 -4.76
N VAL A 20 -15.52 -12.05 -5.99
CA VAL A 20 -16.47 -11.23 -6.75
C VAL A 20 -17.67 -12.09 -7.17
N THR A 21 -18.87 -11.63 -6.84
CA THR A 21 -20.13 -12.28 -7.21
C THR A 21 -21.12 -11.33 -7.90
N ALA A 22 -20.86 -10.03 -7.88
CA ALA A 22 -21.67 -8.98 -8.48
C ALA A 22 -20.81 -7.96 -9.23
N ALA A 23 -21.35 -7.39 -10.30
CA ALA A 23 -20.78 -6.28 -11.03
C ALA A 23 -21.75 -5.10 -10.98
N ARG A 24 -21.31 -3.97 -10.41
CA ARG A 24 -22.09 -2.72 -10.34
C ARG A 24 -21.52 -1.75 -11.37
N HIS A 25 -22.36 -1.20 -12.23
CA HIS A 25 -21.94 -0.18 -13.19
C HIS A 25 -22.15 1.21 -12.60
N THR A 26 -21.11 2.03 -12.65
CA THR A 26 -21.10 3.43 -12.18
C THR A 26 -20.73 4.34 -13.34
N GLU A 27 -20.83 5.66 -13.14
CA GLU A 27 -20.43 6.64 -14.16
C GLU A 27 -18.93 6.53 -14.53
N THR A 28 -18.09 6.11 -13.59
CA THR A 28 -16.64 6.02 -13.75
C THR A 28 -16.15 4.65 -14.21
N GLY A 29 -17.05 3.65 -14.34
CA GLY A 29 -16.69 2.33 -14.84
C GLY A 29 -17.55 1.20 -14.24
N ARG A 30 -16.89 0.09 -13.93
CA ARG A 30 -17.52 -1.06 -13.26
C ARG A 30 -16.80 -1.36 -11.95
N ASP A 31 -17.58 -1.65 -10.93
CA ASP A 31 -17.10 -2.12 -9.64
C ASP A 31 -17.37 -3.62 -9.53
N LEU A 32 -16.36 -4.37 -9.12
CA LEU A 32 -16.45 -5.82 -8.94
C LEU A 32 -16.50 -6.15 -7.46
N LEU A 33 -17.69 -6.56 -6.98
CA LEU A 33 -18.01 -6.69 -5.57
C LEU A 33 -18.50 -8.10 -5.20
N CYS A 34 -18.43 -8.45 -3.91
CA CYS A 34 -19.23 -9.53 -3.36
C CYS A 34 -20.69 -9.05 -3.14
N GLU A 35 -21.60 -10.00 -2.97
CA GLU A 35 -23.04 -9.75 -2.84
C GLU A 35 -23.35 -8.79 -1.68
N GLU A 36 -22.75 -9.01 -0.51
CA GLU A 36 -22.93 -8.16 0.67
C GLU A 36 -22.46 -6.72 0.42
N CYS A 37 -21.27 -6.54 -0.17
CA CYS A 37 -20.75 -5.20 -0.46
C CYS A 37 -21.55 -4.48 -1.55
N ALA A 38 -22.06 -5.22 -2.55
CA ALA A 38 -22.92 -4.66 -3.58
C ALA A 38 -24.28 -4.23 -3.01
N ALA A 39 -24.90 -5.06 -2.17
CA ALA A 39 -26.19 -4.76 -1.55
C ALA A 39 -26.09 -3.61 -0.53
N GLY A 40 -24.98 -3.52 0.18
CA GLY A 40 -24.72 -2.44 1.15
C GLY A 40 -24.15 -1.15 0.55
N ASP A 41 -24.08 -1.05 -0.78
CA ASP A 41 -23.53 0.10 -1.52
C ASP A 41 -22.13 0.54 -1.06
N TYR A 42 -21.26 -0.42 -0.71
CA TYR A 42 -19.92 -0.10 -0.23
C TYR A 42 -19.06 0.51 -1.37
N PRO A 43 -18.25 1.55 -1.07
CA PRO A 43 -17.29 2.09 -2.03
C PRO A 43 -16.12 1.12 -2.21
N ARG A 44 -15.41 1.21 -3.35
CA ARG A 44 -14.18 0.43 -3.52
C ARG A 44 -13.11 0.99 -2.61
N ARG A 45 -12.26 0.12 -2.06
CA ARG A 45 -11.18 0.54 -1.17
C ARG A 45 -10.19 1.48 -1.86
N VAL A 46 -10.00 1.37 -3.17
CA VAL A 46 -9.15 2.29 -3.97
C VAL A 46 -9.70 3.71 -4.04
N ASP A 47 -11.02 3.88 -3.93
CA ASP A 47 -11.64 5.21 -3.89
C ASP A 47 -11.43 5.86 -2.50
N LEU A 48 -11.35 5.03 -1.45
CA LEU A 48 -11.02 5.48 -0.09
C LEU A 48 -9.51 5.71 0.12
N PHE A 49 -8.68 4.88 -0.51
CA PHE A 49 -7.23 4.92 -0.40
C PHE A 49 -6.62 4.94 -1.80
N PRO A 50 -6.46 6.13 -2.40
CA PRO A 50 -5.81 6.25 -3.71
C PRO A 50 -4.43 5.59 -3.66
N PRO A 51 -3.99 4.89 -4.73
CA PRO A 51 -2.79 4.04 -4.73
C PRO A 51 -1.48 4.76 -4.41
N LEU A 52 -1.47 6.09 -4.42
CA LEU A 52 -0.31 6.89 -4.00
C LEU A 52 -0.28 7.15 -2.48
N GLY A 53 -1.26 6.66 -1.70
CA GLY A 53 -1.35 6.87 -0.26
C GLY A 53 -1.57 8.33 0.15
N ILE A 54 -1.91 9.20 -0.82
CA ILE A 54 -2.01 10.63 -0.59
C ILE A 54 -3.42 10.97 -0.16
N TYR A 55 -3.68 10.84 1.13
CA TYR A 55 -4.88 11.37 1.75
C TYR A 55 -4.88 12.91 1.65
N GLY A 56 -5.89 13.48 1.00
CA GLY A 56 -6.13 14.93 1.06
C GLY A 56 -5.19 15.85 0.26
N LEU A 57 -4.32 15.34 -0.63
CA LEU A 57 -3.68 16.23 -1.63
C LEU A 57 -4.36 16.06 -3.00
N PRO A 58 -4.84 17.16 -3.61
CA PRO A 58 -5.24 17.10 -5.00
C PRO A 58 -4.03 16.69 -5.86
N PRO A 59 -4.25 16.00 -7.00
CA PRO A 59 -3.18 15.51 -7.88
C PRO A 59 -2.18 16.59 -8.37
N ARG A 60 -2.49 17.87 -8.16
CA ARG A 60 -1.64 19.03 -8.48
C ARG A 60 -0.57 19.40 -7.43
N LYS A 61 -0.42 18.69 -6.31
CA LYS A 61 0.50 19.10 -5.22
C LYS A 61 1.62 18.12 -4.88
N VAL A 62 1.86 17.08 -5.67
CA VAL A 62 3.10 16.29 -5.53
C VAL A 62 4.20 17.01 -6.29
N ARG A 63 4.84 17.99 -5.64
CA ARG A 63 6.07 18.57 -6.17
C ARG A 63 7.19 17.51 -6.02
N PRO A 64 7.95 17.21 -7.09
CA PRO A 64 9.11 16.32 -7.01
C PRO A 64 10.18 16.83 -6.04
N ASP A 65 10.07 18.09 -5.60
CA ASP A 65 10.98 18.80 -4.68
C ASP A 65 10.65 18.56 -3.20
N SER A 66 9.89 17.50 -2.88
CA SER A 66 9.60 17.11 -1.50
C SER A 66 10.91 17.01 -0.72
N LYS A 67 11.01 17.76 0.39
CA LYS A 67 12.17 18.03 1.25
C LYS A 67 12.82 16.79 1.93
N HIS A 68 12.79 15.63 1.30
CA HIS A 68 13.50 14.43 1.75
C HIS A 68 14.90 14.28 1.14
N ARG A 69 15.33 15.24 0.31
CA ARG A 69 16.65 15.21 -0.36
C ARG A 69 17.77 15.96 0.38
N GLY A 70 17.56 16.32 1.65
CA GLY A 70 18.51 17.14 2.40
C GLY A 70 18.70 16.62 3.82
N ASN A 71 19.86 15.98 4.02
CA ASN A 71 20.41 15.46 5.28
C ASN A 71 19.81 14.16 5.83
N PRO A 72 20.66 13.27 6.40
CA PRO A 72 20.20 12.17 7.23
C PRO A 72 19.27 12.69 8.35
N PRO A 73 18.30 11.88 8.79
CA PRO A 73 17.50 12.22 9.95
C PRO A 73 18.43 12.51 11.14
N GLN A 74 18.06 13.52 11.93
CA GLN A 74 18.81 13.88 13.13
C GLN A 74 18.87 12.65 14.06
N PRO A 75 20.07 12.23 14.50
CA PRO A 75 20.19 11.10 15.40
C PRO A 75 19.47 11.41 16.73
N PRO A 76 19.02 10.37 17.46
CA PRO A 76 18.38 10.56 18.76
C PRO A 76 19.32 11.29 19.73
N PRO A 77 18.80 12.00 20.75
CA PRO A 77 19.60 12.78 21.71
C PRO A 77 20.70 11.98 22.43
N ASN A 78 20.55 10.66 22.51
CA ASN A 78 21.52 9.77 23.13
C ASN A 78 21.76 8.55 22.21
N PRO A 79 22.67 8.66 21.22
CA PRO A 79 22.86 7.65 20.17
C PRO A 79 23.61 6.39 20.63
N GLY A 80 23.89 6.24 21.92
CA GLY A 80 24.67 5.15 22.46
C GLY A 80 26.17 5.24 22.10
N PRO A 81 26.99 4.27 22.56
CA PRO A 81 28.42 4.24 22.27
C PRO A 81 28.70 4.14 20.76
N PRO A 82 29.79 4.74 20.27
CA PRO A 82 30.19 4.59 18.87
C PRO A 82 30.51 3.12 18.56
N LEU A 83 30.15 2.67 17.35
CA LEU A 83 30.51 1.34 16.88
C LEU A 83 32.05 1.17 16.81
N PRO A 84 32.58 -0.02 17.12
CA PRO A 84 34.01 -0.31 16.94
C PRO A 84 34.46 -0.08 15.50
N LYS A 85 35.65 0.50 15.32
CA LYS A 85 36.36 0.61 14.03
C LYS A 85 37.65 -0.22 14.11
N PRO A 86 37.94 -1.11 13.13
CA PRO A 86 37.14 -1.46 11.96
C PRO A 86 35.86 -2.25 12.31
N PRO A 87 34.90 -2.39 11.37
CA PRO A 87 33.76 -3.28 11.55
C PRO A 87 34.21 -4.69 11.95
N PRO A 88 33.43 -5.41 12.78
CA PRO A 88 33.70 -6.82 13.05
C PRO A 88 33.81 -7.62 11.75
N ALA A 89 34.70 -8.63 11.75
CA ALA A 89 34.78 -9.55 10.63
C ALA A 89 33.40 -10.21 10.39
N PRO A 90 33.00 -10.44 9.12
CA PRO A 90 31.78 -11.17 8.81
C PRO A 90 31.77 -12.51 9.56
N SER A 91 30.62 -12.88 10.12
CA SER A 91 30.47 -14.19 10.73
C SER A 91 30.75 -15.29 9.70
N PRO A 92 31.43 -16.38 10.08
CA PRO A 92 31.62 -17.52 9.20
C PRO A 92 30.27 -18.02 8.65
N PRO A 93 30.23 -18.55 7.40
CA PRO A 93 29.03 -19.13 6.83
C PRO A 93 28.42 -20.18 7.78
N GLY A 94 27.14 -20.02 8.12
CA GLY A 94 26.41 -20.96 9.00
C GLY A 94 26.23 -20.51 10.45
N THR A 95 26.67 -19.30 10.83
CA THR A 95 26.38 -18.76 12.17
C THR A 95 25.01 -18.06 12.17
N PRO A 96 24.04 -18.47 13.02
CA PRO A 96 22.77 -17.76 13.13
C PRO A 96 22.98 -16.37 13.76
N PRO A 97 22.20 -15.35 13.37
CA PRO A 97 22.24 -14.05 14.03
C PRO A 97 21.78 -14.20 15.48
N VAL A 98 22.55 -13.63 16.40
CA VAL A 98 22.19 -13.46 17.82
C VAL A 98 21.42 -12.16 17.97
#